data_AF-A0A7C5ZQW0-F1
#
_entry.id   AF-A0A7C5ZQW0-F1
#
_cell.length_a   1.000
_cell.length_b   1.000
_cell.length_c   1.000
_cell.angle_alpha   90.00
_cell.angle_beta   90.00
_cell.angle_gamma   90.00
#
_symmetry.space_group_name_H-M   'P 1'
#
loop_
_entity.id
_entity.type
_entity.pdbx_description
1 polymer ?
#
loop_
_entity_poly.entity_id
_entity_poly.type
_entity_poly.pdbx_seq_one_letter_code
_entity_poly.pdbx_strand_id
1 'polypeptide(L)'
;MRVIQILPNLGAGGAEVLVTNLGIHLAKNGHKIIITALFDPLGSDKESALTQKRCLIDAGVEVIFLNKHLGFDLKMFQKVLNLFRNFHPDVVHTHRYVLRYTLLPMLLCRIPVRVHTVHNVAQKEVDWVGKLVHWIAFRLGKVVPVSISQE
;
A
#
# COMPACT_ATOMS: atom_id res chain seq x y z
N MET A 1 -14.69 -7.66 -5.76
CA MET A 1 -13.49 -7.05 -6.39
C MET A 1 -12.23 -7.62 -5.76
N ARG A 2 -11.11 -7.50 -6.46
CA ARG A 2 -9.75 -7.82 -6.01
C ARG A 2 -9.04 -6.53 -5.62
N VAL A 3 -8.71 -6.37 -4.34
CA VAL A 3 -8.12 -5.13 -3.80
C VAL A 3 -6.76 -5.43 -3.19
N ILE A 4 -5.76 -4.60 -3.52
CA ILE A 4 -4.46 -4.60 -2.83
C ILE A 4 -4.31 -3.31 -2.04
N GLN A 5 -4.03 -3.42 -0.75
CA GLN A 5 -3.56 -2.29 0.08
C GLN A 5 -2.06 -2.42 0.31
N ILE A 6 -1.30 -1.35 0.01
CA ILE A 6 0.16 -1.33 0.08
C ILE A 6 0.60 -0.26 1.07
N LEU A 7 1.34 -0.67 2.09
CA LEU A 7 1.83 0.19 3.16
C LEU A 7 3.33 -0.03 3.39
N PRO A 8 4.03 0.90 4.05
CA PRO A 8 5.45 0.69 4.33
C PRO A 8 5.69 -0.49 5.28
N ASN A 9 5.07 -0.46 6.46
CA ASN A 9 5.22 -1.43 7.55
C ASN A 9 3.86 -1.68 8.18
N LEU A 10 3.58 -2.92 8.59
CA LEU A 10 2.40 -3.24 9.40
C LEU A 10 2.76 -3.07 10.89
N GLY A 11 1.85 -2.56 11.72
CA GLY A 11 2.16 -2.23 13.12
C GLY A 11 0.98 -1.56 13.85
N ALA A 12 1.24 -1.04 15.05
CA ALA A 12 0.19 -0.51 15.93
C ALA A 12 -0.25 0.94 15.60
N GLY A 13 0.29 1.56 14.55
CA GLY A 13 -0.04 2.93 14.19
C GLY A 13 -1.49 3.08 13.68
N GLY A 14 -2.04 4.29 13.79
CA GLY A 14 -3.44 4.55 13.45
C GLY A 14 -3.79 4.27 11.99
N ALA A 15 -2.85 4.53 11.07
CA ALA A 15 -3.03 4.25 9.64
C ALA A 15 -3.07 2.74 9.38
N GLU A 16 -2.18 1.99 10.03
CA GLU A 16 -2.06 0.55 9.93
C GLU A 16 -3.31 -0.14 10.50
N VAL A 17 -3.79 0.31 11.67
CA VAL A 17 -5.04 -0.19 12.29
C VAL A 17 -6.25 0.07 11.39
N LEU A 18 -6.34 1.26 10.77
CA LEU A 18 -7.40 1.57 9.82
C LEU A 18 -7.38 0.62 8.62
N VAL A 19 -6.21 0.41 8.01
CA VAL A 19 -6.02 -0.51 6.89
C VAL A 19 -6.42 -1.94 7.25
N THR A 20 -6.04 -2.40 8.45
CA THR A 20 -6.46 -3.71 8.97
C THR A 20 -7.97 -3.82 9.07
N ASN A 21 -8.63 -2.87 9.74
CA ASN A 21 -10.09 -2.88 9.93
C ASN A 21 -10.83 -2.82 8.58
N LEU A 22 -10.37 -1.96 7.67
CA LEU A 22 -10.93 -1.85 6.33
C LEU A 22 -10.77 -3.16 5.56
N GLY A 23 -9.59 -3.78 5.60
CA GLY A 23 -9.33 -5.06 4.95
C GLY A 23 -10.25 -6.17 5.44
N ILE A 24 -10.44 -6.28 6.75
CA ILE A 24 -11.36 -7.26 7.36
C ILE A 24 -12.80 -7.00 6.89
N HIS A 25 -13.26 -5.75 6.92
CA HIS A 25 -14.61 -5.41 6.51
C HIS A 25 -14.86 -5.72 5.02
N LEU A 26 -13.91 -5.36 4.15
CA LEU A 26 -14.02 -5.65 2.71
C LEU A 26 -14.02 -7.16 2.43
N ALA A 27 -13.19 -7.93 3.14
CA ALA A 27 -13.16 -9.39 3.01
C ALA A 27 -14.50 -10.02 3.42
N LYS A 28 -15.08 -9.58 4.54
CA LYS A 28 -16.42 -10.01 5.00
C LYS A 28 -17.52 -9.68 4.00
N ASN A 29 -17.38 -8.60 3.24
CA ASN A 29 -18.30 -8.23 2.16
C ASN A 29 -18.02 -8.99 0.83
N GLY A 30 -17.24 -10.07 0.86
CA GLY A 30 -17.01 -10.95 -0.28
C GLY A 30 -15.97 -10.44 -1.28
N HIS A 31 -15.12 -9.48 -0.89
CA HIS A 31 -14.00 -9.03 -1.72
C HIS A 31 -12.73 -9.83 -1.42
N LYS A 32 -11.87 -10.01 -2.44
CA LYS A 32 -10.56 -10.65 -2.28
C LYS A 32 -9.54 -9.57 -1.95
N ILE A 33 -8.91 -9.66 -0.80
CA ILE A 33 -8.02 -8.62 -0.28
C ILE A 33 -6.61 -9.17 -0.08
N ILE A 34 -5.62 -8.45 -0.60
CA ILE A 34 -4.22 -8.59 -0.19
C ILE A 34 -3.82 -7.31 0.54
N ILE A 35 -3.29 -7.44 1.75
CA ILE A 35 -2.56 -6.37 2.41
C ILE A 35 -1.08 -6.69 2.30
N THR A 36 -0.30 -5.76 1.74
CA THR A 36 1.14 -5.95 1.60
C THR A 36 1.92 -4.80 2.20
N ALA A 37 2.99 -5.15 2.91
CA ALA A 37 3.92 -4.21 3.48
C ALA A 37 5.29 -4.32 2.79
N LEU A 38 5.95 -3.19 2.56
CA LEU A 38 7.27 -3.18 1.93
C LEU A 38 8.30 -3.89 2.82
N PHE A 39 8.33 -3.58 4.12
CA PHE A 39 9.30 -4.13 5.06
C PHE A 39 8.68 -5.24 5.91
N ASP A 40 9.55 -6.13 6.38
CA ASP A 40 9.21 -7.13 7.37
C ASP A 40 9.04 -6.48 8.76
N PRO A 41 8.20 -7.05 9.64
CA PRO A 41 8.01 -6.53 10.99
C PRO A 41 9.26 -6.70 11.85
N LEU A 42 9.75 -5.61 12.44
CA LEU A 42 10.98 -5.54 13.22
C LEU A 42 10.79 -4.70 14.49
N GLY A 43 11.69 -4.88 15.47
CA GLY A 43 11.71 -4.08 16.70
C GLY A 43 10.42 -4.18 17.52
N SER A 44 10.02 -3.05 18.11
CA SER A 44 8.83 -2.93 18.98
C SER A 44 7.51 -3.21 18.27
N ASP A 45 7.44 -3.01 16.95
CA ASP A 45 6.20 -3.22 16.19
C ASP A 45 5.96 -4.68 15.81
N LYS A 46 6.94 -5.56 16.05
CA LYS A 46 6.92 -6.95 15.56
C LYS A 46 5.71 -7.73 16.08
N GLU A 47 5.45 -7.68 17.39
CA GLU A 47 4.32 -8.42 17.99
C GLU A 47 2.98 -7.89 17.51
N SER A 48 2.82 -6.57 17.44
CA SER A 48 1.59 -5.95 16.92
C SER A 48 1.35 -6.34 15.46
N ALA A 49 2.38 -6.31 14.62
CA ALA A 49 2.27 -6.66 13.21
C ALA A 49 1.91 -8.12 13.00
N LEU A 50 2.48 -9.04 13.80
CA LEU A 50 2.16 -10.46 13.75
C LEU A 50 0.73 -10.73 14.23
N THR A 51 0.29 -10.04 15.28
CA THR A 51 -1.09 -10.11 15.77
C THR A 51 -2.08 -9.63 14.71
N GLN A 52 -1.84 -8.45 14.12
CA GLN A 52 -2.67 -7.94 13.03
C GLN A 52 -2.69 -8.89 11.83
N LYS A 53 -1.54 -9.43 11.44
CA LYS A 53 -1.44 -10.42 10.37
C LYS A 53 -2.32 -11.64 10.67
N ARG A 54 -2.31 -12.15 11.91
CA ARG A 54 -3.16 -13.29 12.30
C ARG A 54 -4.64 -12.93 12.14
N CYS A 55 -5.08 -11.81 12.70
CA CYS A 55 -6.46 -11.36 12.59
C CYS A 55 -6.92 -11.19 11.13
N LEU A 56 -6.03 -10.70 10.26
CA LEU A 56 -6.29 -10.56 8.83
C LEU A 56 -6.46 -11.91 8.13
N ILE A 57 -5.56 -12.86 8.39
CA ILE A 57 -5.64 -14.21 7.83
C ILE A 57 -6.93 -14.92 8.28
N ASP A 58 -7.28 -14.80 9.56
CA ASP A 58 -8.51 -15.40 10.12
C ASP A 58 -9.77 -14.79 9.49
N ALA A 59 -9.69 -13.55 8.98
CA ALA A 59 -10.75 -12.89 8.23
C ALA A 59 -10.72 -13.16 6.71
N GLY A 60 -9.83 -14.03 6.23
CA GLY A 60 -9.68 -14.35 4.80
C GLY A 60 -8.91 -13.29 3.99
N VAL A 61 -8.14 -12.44 4.65
CA VAL A 61 -7.24 -11.47 4.02
C VAL A 61 -5.84 -12.06 3.91
N GLU A 62 -5.27 -12.03 2.71
CA GLU A 62 -3.88 -12.45 2.49
C GLU A 62 -2.91 -11.34 2.89
N VAL A 63 -1.83 -11.69 3.60
CA VAL A 63 -0.84 -10.73 4.08
C VAL A 63 0.55 -11.08 3.59
N ILE A 64 1.15 -10.17 2.80
CA ILE A 64 2.46 -10.37 2.15
C ILE A 64 3.45 -9.31 2.60
N PHE A 65 4.56 -9.71 3.19
CA PHE A 65 5.69 -8.82 3.40
C PHE A 65 6.68 -8.96 2.24
N LEU A 66 7.07 -7.84 1.63
CA LEU A 66 7.92 -7.85 0.44
C LEU A 66 9.41 -7.87 0.77
N ASN A 67 9.79 -7.90 2.05
CA ASN A 67 11.17 -7.93 2.53
C ASN A 67 12.07 -6.92 1.79
N LYS A 68 11.68 -5.65 1.86
CA LYS A 68 12.45 -4.52 1.36
C LYS A 68 13.60 -4.22 2.32
N HIS A 69 14.78 -3.94 1.77
CA HIS A 69 15.93 -3.47 2.54
C HIS A 69 15.96 -1.95 2.66
N LEU A 70 16.69 -1.40 3.64
CA LEU A 70 16.90 0.04 3.77
C LEU A 70 17.54 0.63 2.50
N GLY A 71 17.21 1.89 2.19
CA GLY A 71 17.66 2.56 0.96
C GLY A 71 16.78 2.29 -0.27
N PHE A 72 17.29 2.60 -1.45
CA PHE A 72 16.57 2.37 -2.71
C PHE A 72 16.73 0.92 -3.18
N ASP A 73 15.62 0.23 -3.44
CA ASP A 73 15.61 -1.18 -3.82
C ASP A 73 14.85 -1.37 -5.14
N LEU A 74 15.57 -1.58 -6.24
CA LEU A 74 14.99 -1.80 -7.57
C LEU A 74 14.24 -3.13 -7.68
N LYS A 75 14.60 -4.13 -6.87
CA LYS A 75 13.91 -5.43 -6.90
C LYS A 75 12.45 -5.30 -6.46
N MET A 76 12.13 -4.25 -5.70
CA MET A 76 10.76 -3.93 -5.31
C MET A 76 9.84 -3.70 -6.51
N PHE A 77 10.33 -3.08 -7.59
CA PHE A 77 9.51 -2.91 -8.79
C PHE A 77 9.08 -4.26 -9.37
N GLN A 78 10.00 -5.23 -9.45
CA GLN A 78 9.70 -6.57 -9.95
C GLN A 78 8.77 -7.33 -9.01
N LYS A 79 9.01 -7.27 -7.69
CA LYS A 79 8.13 -7.90 -6.69
C LYS A 79 6.69 -7.38 -6.78
N VAL A 80 6.52 -6.06 -6.84
CA VAL A 80 5.21 -5.42 -6.97
C VAL A 80 4.56 -5.73 -8.32
N LEU A 81 5.34 -5.70 -9.41
CA LEU A 81 4.83 -6.03 -10.74
C LEU A 81 4.31 -7.47 -10.82
N ASN A 82 5.06 -8.42 -10.25
CA ASN A 82 4.63 -9.82 -10.19
C ASN A 82 3.38 -9.99 -9.32
N LEU A 83 3.32 -9.30 -8.17
CA LEU A 83 2.12 -9.27 -7.33
C LEU A 83 0.89 -8.82 -8.13
N PHE A 84 1.01 -7.71 -8.89
CA PHE A 84 -0.10 -7.19 -9.69
C PHE A 84 -0.49 -8.12 -10.83
N ARG A 85 0.49 -8.73 -11.51
CA ARG A 85 0.25 -9.68 -12.61
C ARG A 85 -0.43 -10.95 -12.12
N ASN A 86 -0.06 -11.47 -10.95
CA ASN A 86 -0.64 -12.70 -10.43
C ASN A 86 -2.03 -12.47 -9.86
N PHE A 87 -2.21 -11.37 -9.13
CA PHE A 87 -3.47 -11.10 -8.46
C PHE A 87 -4.52 -10.45 -9.38
N HIS A 88 -4.10 -9.70 -10.39
CA HIS A 88 -4.96 -8.89 -11.27
C HIS A 88 -5.93 -7.99 -10.47
N PRO A 89 -5.42 -6.99 -9.72
CA PRO A 89 -6.28 -6.16 -8.89
C PRO A 89 -7.18 -5.22 -9.70
N ASP A 90 -8.42 -5.09 -9.25
CA ASP A 90 -9.35 -4.05 -9.70
C ASP A 90 -8.97 -2.69 -9.08
N VAL A 91 -8.50 -2.73 -7.82
CA VAL A 91 -8.16 -1.57 -7.00
C VAL A 91 -6.79 -1.77 -6.34
N VAL A 92 -5.91 -0.79 -6.49
CA VAL A 92 -4.67 -0.68 -5.69
C VAL A 92 -4.73 0.58 -4.85
N HIS A 93 -4.66 0.43 -3.54
CA HIS A 93 -4.61 1.52 -2.56
C HIS A 93 -3.22 1.58 -1.95
N THR A 94 -2.53 2.70 -2.12
CA THR A 94 -1.17 2.92 -1.63
C THR A 94 -1.17 3.94 -0.49
N HIS A 95 -0.32 3.72 0.51
CA HIS A 95 -0.21 4.58 1.69
C HIS A 95 1.22 5.12 1.85
N ARG A 96 1.38 6.40 2.22
CA ARG A 96 2.68 7.03 2.51
C ARG A 96 3.67 6.95 1.33
N TYR A 97 4.96 6.73 1.58
CA TYR A 97 6.01 6.79 0.55
C TYR A 97 6.09 5.55 -0.37
N VAL A 98 5.13 4.62 -0.34
CA VAL A 98 5.19 3.40 -1.19
C VAL A 98 4.91 3.70 -2.66
N LEU A 99 4.35 4.87 -2.97
CA LEU A 99 3.98 5.25 -4.34
C LEU A 99 5.16 5.18 -5.31
N ARG A 100 6.38 5.51 -4.85
CA ARG A 100 7.60 5.46 -5.67
C ARG A 100 7.95 4.06 -6.21
N TYR A 101 7.53 2.99 -5.54
CA TYR A 101 7.77 1.61 -5.98
C TYR A 101 6.58 1.00 -6.72
N THR A 102 5.41 1.62 -6.64
CA THR A 102 4.14 1.05 -7.11
C THR A 102 3.60 1.78 -8.33
N LEU A 103 3.95 3.06 -8.56
CA LEU A 103 3.45 3.83 -9.69
C LEU A 103 3.74 3.17 -11.04
N LEU A 104 5.00 2.82 -11.30
CA LEU A 104 5.38 2.20 -12.57
C LEU A 104 4.71 0.82 -12.76
N PRO A 105 4.73 -0.10 -11.78
CA PRO A 105 3.96 -1.35 -11.87
C PRO A 105 2.47 -1.13 -12.09
N MET A 106 1.84 -0.15 -11.43
CA MET A 106 0.41 0.15 -11.61
C MET A 106 0.10 0.60 -13.04
N LEU A 107 0.99 1.40 -13.65
CA LEU A 107 0.85 1.86 -15.04
C LEU A 107 1.03 0.70 -16.03
N LEU A 108 2.07 -0.12 -15.84
CA LEU A 108 2.36 -1.27 -16.71
C LEU A 108 1.26 -2.33 -16.67
N CYS A 109 0.69 -2.59 -15.49
CA CYS A 109 -0.42 -3.52 -15.32
C CYS A 109 -1.79 -2.91 -15.65
N ARG A 110 -1.85 -1.62 -16.02
CA ARG A 110 -3.09 -0.88 -16.35
C ARG A 110 -4.16 -1.03 -15.27
N ILE A 111 -3.75 -0.86 -14.01
CA ILE A 111 -4.67 -1.01 -12.87
C ILE A 111 -5.85 -0.04 -13.02
N PRO A 112 -7.11 -0.52 -12.99
CA PRO A 112 -8.28 0.31 -13.27
C PRO A 112 -8.47 1.43 -12.25
N VAL A 113 -8.39 1.11 -10.95
CA VAL A 113 -8.57 2.07 -9.86
C VAL A 113 -7.32 2.15 -9.01
N ARG A 114 -6.80 3.36 -8.84
CA ARG A 114 -5.58 3.64 -8.09
C ARG A 114 -5.89 4.68 -7.05
N VAL A 115 -5.73 4.35 -5.77
CA VAL A 115 -5.99 5.25 -4.65
C VAL A 115 -4.68 5.49 -3.92
N HIS A 116 -4.44 6.73 -3.52
CA HIS A 116 -3.26 7.08 -2.75
C HIS A 116 -3.64 7.90 -1.53
N THR A 117 -3.26 7.42 -0.36
CA THR A 117 -3.40 8.15 0.90
C THR A 117 -2.06 8.74 1.31
N VAL A 118 -2.06 10.05 1.41
CA VAL A 118 -0.94 10.85 1.94
C VAL A 118 -1.23 11.09 3.42
N HIS A 119 -0.34 10.65 4.30
CA HIS A 119 -0.52 10.78 5.76
C HIS A 119 0.15 12.02 6.37
N ASN A 120 0.72 12.91 5.55
CA ASN A 120 1.27 14.17 6.05
C ASN A 120 1.23 15.27 4.96
N VAL A 121 0.62 16.41 5.26
CA VAL A 121 0.87 17.66 4.53
C VAL A 121 2.09 18.31 5.19
N ALA A 122 3.31 17.92 4.81
CA ALA A 122 4.49 18.66 5.23
C ALA A 122 5.63 18.54 4.23
N GLN A 123 5.66 19.51 3.32
CA GLN A 123 6.75 20.22 2.64
C GLN A 123 8.26 19.94 2.92
N LYS A 124 8.70 18.80 3.43
CA LYS A 124 10.13 18.42 3.49
C LYS A 124 10.28 17.00 2.93
N GLU A 125 11.13 16.83 1.93
CA GLU A 125 11.34 15.60 1.13
C GLU A 125 10.39 15.38 -0.05
N VAL A 126 10.08 16.42 -0.81
CA VAL A 126 9.69 16.21 -2.21
C VAL A 126 10.77 16.77 -3.11
N ASP A 127 11.83 15.96 -3.31
CA ASP A 127 12.71 16.12 -4.46
C ASP A 127 11.88 16.19 -5.74
N TRP A 128 12.40 16.86 -6.78
CA TRP A 128 11.73 17.08 -8.05
C TRP A 128 11.02 15.84 -8.63
N VAL A 129 11.57 14.64 -8.38
CA VAL A 129 11.00 13.33 -8.73
C VAL A 129 9.66 13.08 -8.04
N GLY A 130 9.55 13.38 -6.74
CA GLY A 130 8.30 13.24 -5.99
C GLY A 130 7.22 14.18 -6.52
N LYS A 131 7.59 15.43 -6.88
CA LYS A 131 6.64 16.39 -7.48
C LYS A 131 6.16 15.91 -8.84
N LEU A 132 7.06 15.34 -9.65
CA LEU A 132 6.72 14.76 -10.95
C LEU A 132 5.82 13.53 -10.81
N VAL A 133 6.09 12.65 -9.84
CA VAL A 133 5.27 11.48 -9.52
C VAL A 133 3.86 11.88 -9.11
N HIS A 134 3.72 12.85 -8.22
CA HIS A 134 2.42 13.40 -7.84
C HIS A 134 1.72 14.07 -9.02
N TRP A 135 2.44 14.87 -9.80
CA TRP A 135 1.89 15.55 -10.98
C TRP A 135 1.37 14.55 -12.02
N ILE A 136 2.10 13.48 -12.33
CA ILE A 136 1.67 12.41 -13.24
C ILE A 136 0.48 11.64 -12.65
N ALA A 137 0.54 11.28 -11.36
CA ALA A 137 -0.53 10.55 -10.69
C ALA A 137 -1.87 11.32 -10.71
N PHE A 138 -1.83 12.63 -10.50
CA PHE A 138 -3.02 13.48 -10.47
C PHE A 138 -3.50 13.91 -11.86
N ARG A 139 -2.58 14.16 -12.82
CA ARG A 139 -2.96 14.68 -14.14
C ARG A 139 -3.24 13.60 -15.18
N LEU A 140 -2.57 12.44 -15.10
CA LEU A 140 -2.66 11.36 -16.09
C LEU A 140 -3.19 10.04 -15.50
N GLY A 141 -3.17 9.89 -14.17
CA GLY A 141 -3.43 8.61 -13.48
C GLY A 141 -4.84 8.37 -12.94
N LYS A 142 -5.77 9.35 -12.97
CA LYS A 142 -7.08 9.26 -12.27
C LYS A 142 -6.94 8.73 -10.82
N VAL A 143 -5.87 9.11 -10.12
CA VAL A 143 -5.66 8.70 -8.73
C VAL A 143 -6.50 9.60 -7.83
N VAL A 144 -7.44 9.03 -7.06
CA VAL A 144 -8.24 9.80 -6.11
C VAL A 144 -7.44 9.97 -4.81
N PRO A 145 -7.06 11.20 -4.42
CA PRO A 145 -6.43 11.44 -3.13
C PRO A 145 -7.48 11.35 -2.02
N VAL A 146 -7.20 10.59 -0.96
CA VAL A 146 -8.02 10.57 0.26
C VAL A 146 -7.11 10.97 1.42
N SER A 147 -7.43 12.08 2.09
CA SER A 147 -6.78 12.48 3.33
C SER A 147 -7.48 11.81 4.53
N ILE A 148 -6.71 11.43 5.54
CA ILE A 148 -7.24 10.93 6.82
C ILE A 148 -7.02 11.95 7.96
N SER A 149 -6.63 13.19 7.64
CA SER A 149 -6.65 14.29 8.62
C SER A 149 -6.79 15.66 7.95
N GLN A 150 -7.61 16.51 8.55
CA GLN A 150 -7.50 17.96 8.44
C GLN A 150 -6.78 18.42 9.70
N GLU A 151 -5.47 18.61 9.63
CA GLU A 151 -4.68 19.46 10.53
C GLU A 151 -3.32 19.74 9.88
#